data_AF-A0A966N311-F1
#
_entry.id   AF-A0A966N311-F1
#
_cell.length_a   1.000
_cell.length_b   1.000
_cell.length_c   1.000
_cell.angle_alpha   90.00
_cell.angle_beta   90.00
_cell.angle_gamma   90.00
#
_symmetry.space_group_name_H-M   'P 1'
#
loop_
_entity.id
_entity.type
_entity.pdbx_description
1 polymer ?
#
loop_
_entity_poly.entity_id
_entity_poly.type
_entity_poly.pdbx_seq_one_letter_code
_entity_poly.pdbx_strand_id
1 'polypeptide(L)' 'GAPVRKVVVKGDDIIPSTKKIGAPGAHITLPITNKDDIWSFDEMDAIDVWIPDAPMPDEIVVSVALAVGGRPFARTKKPS' A
#
# COMPACT_ATOMS: atom_id res chain seq x y z
N GLY A 1 1.88 8.63 -7.56
CA GLY A 1 0.76 9.14 -6.74
C GLY A 1 -0.32 9.83 -7.56
N ALA A 2 -0.02 10.96 -8.21
CA ALA A 2 -1.04 11.78 -8.90
C ALA A 2 -1.95 11.03 -9.92
N PRO A 3 -1.46 10.10 -10.76
CA PRO A 3 -2.33 9.33 -11.65
C PRO A 3 -3.35 8.46 -10.91
N VAL A 4 -2.95 7.83 -9.80
CA VAL A 4 -3.85 7.02 -8.96
C VAL A 4 -4.92 7.91 -8.32
N ARG A 5 -4.55 9.06 -7.77
CA ARG A 5 -5.50 10.01 -7.17
C ARG A 5 -6.57 10.49 -8.14
N LYS A 6 -6.23 10.66 -9.42
CA LYS A 6 -7.19 11.09 -10.44
C LYS A 6 -8.31 10.08 -10.68
N VAL A 7 -8.05 8.79 -10.47
CA VAL A 7 -9.00 7.72 -10.80
C VAL A 7 -9.80 7.20 -9.60
N VAL A 8 -9.33 7.44 -8.37
CA VAL A 8 -10.01 6.97 -7.13
C VAL A 8 -11.12 7.90 -6.62
N VAL A 9 -11.60 8.83 -7.46
CA VAL A 9 -12.68 9.82 -7.24
C VAL A 9 -12.40 10.85 -6.14
N LYS A 10 -12.05 10.40 -4.93
CA LYS A 10 -11.66 11.21 -3.78
C LYS A 10 -10.41 10.57 -3.14
N GLY A 11 -9.54 11.35 -2.53
CA GLY A 11 -8.36 10.84 -1.84
C GLY A 11 -7.52 11.99 -1.34
N ASP A 12 -7.94 12.57 -0.22
CA ASP A 12 -7.37 13.80 0.33
C ASP A 12 -6.03 13.54 1.05
N ASP A 13 -5.82 12.33 1.57
CA ASP A 13 -4.66 12.00 2.39
C ASP A 13 -3.52 11.35 1.59
N ILE A 14 -2.31 11.29 2.15
CA ILE A 14 -1.11 10.75 1.52
C ILE A 14 -1.28 9.27 1.11
N ILE A 15 -0.74 8.89 -0.05
CA ILE A 15 -0.62 7.49 -0.45
C ILE A 15 0.67 6.96 0.21
N PRO A 16 0.59 6.01 1.16
CA PRO A 16 1.77 5.48 1.83
C PRO A 16 2.58 4.60 0.85
N SER A 17 3.87 4.41 1.14
CA SER A 17 4.72 3.55 0.31
C SER A 17 5.94 3.04 1.07
N THR A 18 6.52 1.96 0.55
CA THR A 18 7.85 1.47 0.89
C THR A 18 8.66 1.37 -0.40
N LYS A 19 9.98 1.22 -0.27
CA LYS A 19 10.88 0.95 -1.39
C LYS A 19 12.04 0.09 -0.91
N LYS A 20 12.50 -0.82 -1.76
CA LYS A 20 13.56 -1.78 -1.45
C LYS A 20 14.39 -2.04 -2.70
N ILE A 21 15.71 -2.18 -2.53
CA ILE A 21 16.58 -2.81 -3.51
C ILE A 21 16.69 -4.28 -3.12
N GLY A 22 16.47 -5.19 -4.08
CA GLY A 22 16.49 -6.63 -3.84
C GLY A 22 16.79 -7.39 -5.13
N ALA A 23 17.22 -8.64 -4.97
CA ALA A 23 17.37 -9.61 -6.06
C ALA A 23 16.00 -10.21 -6.47
N PRO A 24 15.91 -10.95 -7.59
CA PRO A 24 14.72 -11.70 -7.96
C PRO A 24 14.13 -12.50 -6.79
N GLY A 25 12.80 -12.44 -6.63
CA GLY A 25 12.09 -13.10 -5.54
C GLY A 25 12.13 -12.37 -4.20
N ALA A 26 12.74 -11.18 -4.12
CA ALA A 26 12.71 -10.39 -2.89
C ALA A 26 11.28 -9.94 -2.55
N HIS A 27 10.86 -10.19 -1.31
CA HIS A 27 9.59 -9.69 -0.77
C HIS A 27 9.66 -8.20 -0.43
N ILE A 28 8.55 -7.49 -0.65
CA ILE A 28 8.32 -6.13 -0.17
C ILE A 28 6.89 -5.99 0.39
N THR A 29 6.79 -5.36 1.56
CA THR A 29 5.50 -5.07 2.23
C THR A 29 4.99 -3.70 1.80
N LEU A 30 3.76 -3.65 1.29
CA LEU A 30 3.07 -2.43 0.87
C LEU A 30 2.06 -2.01 1.94
N PRO A 31 2.25 -0.85 2.59
CA PRO A 31 1.25 -0.31 3.52
C PRO A 31 0.01 0.17 2.75
N ILE A 32 -1.16 0.00 3.35
CA ILE A 32 -2.45 0.48 2.87
C ILE A 32 -3.07 1.31 3.99
N THR A 33 -3.56 2.51 3.66
CA THR A 33 -4.35 3.36 4.57
C THR A 33 -5.60 3.84 3.85
N ASN A 34 -6.57 4.34 4.60
CA ASN A 34 -7.71 5.03 3.99
C ASN A 34 -7.22 6.23 3.17
N LYS A 35 -7.80 6.38 1.98
CA LYS A 35 -7.41 7.39 0.99
C LYS A 35 -7.83 8.82 1.38
N ASP A 36 -8.85 8.97 2.23
CA ASP A 36 -9.45 10.22 2.64
C ASP A 36 -9.03 10.67 4.06
N ASP A 37 -8.67 9.74 4.95
CA ASP A 37 -8.15 10.01 6.31
C ASP A 37 -7.16 8.92 6.76
N ILE A 38 -5.87 9.22 6.80
CA ILE A 38 -4.81 8.30 7.24
C ILE A 38 -4.98 7.87 8.70
N TRP A 39 -5.72 8.64 9.51
CA TRP A 39 -6.01 8.32 10.90
C TRP A 39 -7.26 7.47 11.10
N SER A 40 -7.82 6.91 10.03
CA SER A 40 -8.79 5.82 10.12
C SER A 40 -8.08 4.50 10.45
N PHE A 41 -7.94 4.22 11.74
CA PHE A 41 -7.12 3.08 12.23
C PHE A 41 -7.68 1.72 11.83
N ASP A 42 -8.99 1.61 11.60
CA ASP A 42 -9.61 0.36 11.20
C ASP A 42 -9.25 -0.04 9.76
N GLU A 43 -8.82 0.93 8.95
CA GLU A 43 -8.45 0.77 7.53
C GLU A 43 -6.94 0.80 7.28
N MET A 44 -6.13 0.87 8.34
CA MET A 44 -4.68 0.65 8.21
C MET A 44 -4.42 -0.85 7.99
N ASP A 45 -3.74 -1.22 6.92
CA ASP A 45 -3.39 -2.60 6.64
C ASP A 45 -2.08 -2.69 5.85
N ALA A 46 -1.68 -3.89 5.46
CA ALA A 46 -0.57 -4.10 4.54
C ALA A 46 -0.74 -5.40 3.74
N ILE A 47 -0.09 -5.46 2.58
CA ILE A 47 0.05 -6.69 1.80
C ILE A 47 1.51 -6.93 1.44
N ASP A 48 1.94 -8.19 1.41
CA ASP A 48 3.24 -8.58 0.90
C ASP A 48 3.15 -8.96 -0.58
N VAL A 49 4.11 -8.50 -1.38
CA VAL A 49 4.22 -8.84 -2.79
C VAL A 49 5.64 -9.29 -3.11
N TRP A 50 5.75 -10.26 -4.01
CA TRP A 50 7.00 -10.71 -4.62
C TRP A 50 6.69 -11.33 -5.98
N ILE A 51 7.68 -11.28 -6.86
CA ILE A 51 7.65 -11.96 -8.16
C ILE A 51 8.88 -12.88 -8.17
N PRO A 52 8.73 -14.21 -8.30
CA PRO A 52 9.84 -15.15 -8.12
C PRO A 52 11.08 -14.84 -8.96
N ASP A 53 10.92 -14.29 -10.16
CA ASP A 53 11.98 -14.02 -11.13
C ASP A 53 12.26 -12.52 -11.36
N ALA A 54 11.71 -11.61 -10.54
CA ALA A 54 11.93 -10.16 -10.67
C ALA A 54 12.15 -9.45 -9.32
N PRO A 55 12.79 -8.26 -9.30
CA PRO A 55 13.45 -7.58 -10.42
C PRO A 55 14.81 -8.20 -10.77
N MET A 56 15.09 -8.37 -12.07
CA MET A 56 16.45 -8.61 -12.58
C MET A 56 17.33 -7.34 -12.44
N PRO A 57 18.66 -7.42 -12.62
CA PRO A 57 19.58 -6.29 -12.38
C PRO A 57 19.27 -4.99 -13.14
N ASP A 58 18.61 -5.09 -14.30
CA ASP A 58 18.23 -3.98 -15.18
C ASP A 58 16.73 -3.66 -15.14
N GLU A 59 16.00 -4.18 -14.16
CA GLU A 59 14.54 -4.03 -14.03
C GLU A 59 14.11 -3.27 -12.76
N ILE A 60 12.86 -2.82 -12.78
CA ILE A 60 12.18 -2.25 -11.61
C ILE A 60 10.78 -2.87 -11.52
N VAL A 61 10.44 -3.40 -10.36
CA VAL A 61 9.04 -3.77 -10.04
C VAL A 61 8.35 -2.55 -9.43
N VAL A 62 7.24 -2.13 -10.05
CA VAL A 62 6.36 -1.08 -9.55
C VAL A 62 5.02 -1.70 -9.18
N SER A 63 4.63 -1.57 -7.92
CA SER A 63 3.38 -2.12 -7.39
C SER A 63 2.45 -1.02 -6.90
N VAL A 64 1.15 -1.21 -7.11
CA VAL A 64 0.08 -0.34 -6.58
C VAL A 64 -0.95 -1.23 -5.90
N ALA A 65 -1.24 -0.97 -4.63
CA ALA A 65 -2.25 -1.71 -3.86
C ALA A 65 -3.49 -0.83 -3.64
N LEU A 66 -4.66 -1.42 -3.84
CA LEU A 66 -5.96 -0.82 -3.50
C LEU A 66 -6.76 -1.84 -2.68
N ALA A 67 -7.51 -1.36 -1.70
CA ALA A 67 -8.39 -2.17 -0.87
C ALA A 67 -9.81 -1.62 -0.89
N VAL A 68 -10.77 -2.49 -0.55
CA VAL A 68 -12.17 -2.12 -0.33
C VAL A 68 -12.51 -2.49 1.11
N GLY A 69 -12.77 -1.47 1.95
CA GLY A 69 -13.02 -1.64 3.38
C GLY A 69 -11.75 -1.73 4.23
N GLY A 70 -11.93 -1.91 5.54
CA GLY A 70 -10.85 -2.07 6.51
C GLY A 70 -10.60 -3.52 6.90
N ARG A 71 -9.78 -3.73 7.94
CA ARG A 71 -9.42 -5.07 8.42
C ARG A 71 -10.68 -5.85 8.87
N PRO A 72 -10.85 -7.14 8.51
CA PRO A 72 -12.08 -7.91 8.81
C PRO A 72 -12.49 -7.96 10.28
N PHE A 73 -11.54 -7.86 11.21
CA PHE A 73 -11.78 -7.86 12.65
C PHE A 73 -11.20 -6.60 13.32
N ALA A 74 -11.42 -5.44 12.70
CA ALA A 74 -10.99 -4.17 13.24
C ALA A 74 -11.60 -3.92 14.63
N ARG A 75 -10.75 -3.57 15.58
CA ARG A 75 -11.08 -3.35 17.00
C ARG A 75 -10.16 -2.29 17.63
N THR A 76 -9.66 -1.40 16.79
CA THR A 76 -8.75 -0.32 17.17
C THR A 76 -9.54 0.95 17.35
N LYS A 77 -9.06 1.85 18.22
CA LYS A 77 -9.62 3.20 18.35
C LYS A 77 -8.49 4.18 18.14
N LYS A 78 -8.78 5.29 17.46
CA LYS A 78 -7.88 6.44 17.41
C LYS A 78 -7.59 6.87 18.86
N PRO A 79 -6.33 7.01 19.29
CA PRO A 79 -6.01 7.53 20.61
C PRO A 79 -6.66 8.90 20.81
N SER A 80 -7.28 9.10 21.97
CA SER A 80 -7.87 10.37 22.41
C SER A 80 -6.81 11.33 22.94
#